data_AF-A0A8J9X4R3-F1
#
_entry.id   AF-A0A8J9X4R3-F1
#
_cell.length_a   1.000
_cell.length_b   1.000
_cell.length_c   1.000
_cell.angle_alpha   90.00
_cell.angle_beta   90.00
_cell.angle_gamma   90.00
#
_symmetry.space_group_name_H-M   'P 1'
#
loop_
_entity.id
_entity.type
_entity.pdbx_description
1 polymer ?
#
loop_
_entity_poly.entity_id
_entity_poly.type
_entity_poly.pdbx_seq_one_letter_code
_entity_poly.pdbx_strand_id
1 'polypeptide(L)'
;MVNAYTELNDPVTQYKLFLEQAKAGSAGDNEAMVMDDSFVTALEHGLPPTGGFGLGVDRLTMFLSNKNNIKEVLLFPAMKPTDEQLALTNHHSTAKSDVAVVSEVEDKE
;
A
#
# COMPACT_ATOMS: atom_id res chain seq x y z
N MET A 1 -11.99 2.33 15.24
CA MET A 1 -12.76 2.28 13.98
C MET A 1 -12.49 3.49 13.10
N VAL A 2 -12.32 4.67 13.70
CA VAL A 2 -12.06 5.94 13.01
C VAL A 2 -10.71 6.50 13.43
N ASN A 3 -10.04 7.22 12.53
CA ASN A 3 -9.00 8.20 12.84
C ASN A 3 -9.41 9.56 12.28
N ALA A 4 -9.27 10.63 13.06
CA ALA A 4 -9.64 11.98 12.64
C ALA A 4 -8.73 13.00 13.33
N TYR A 5 -8.36 14.05 12.61
CA TYR A 5 -7.45 15.08 13.09
C TYR A 5 -7.73 16.40 12.37
N THR A 6 -7.38 17.51 13.02
CA THR A 6 -7.23 18.79 12.32
C THR A 6 -6.01 18.65 11.42
N GLU A 7 -6.17 18.90 10.13
CA GLU A 7 -5.09 18.77 9.18
C GLU A 7 -3.98 19.77 9.51
N LEU A 8 -2.73 19.31 9.41
CA LEU A 8 -1.58 20.19 9.53
C LEU A 8 -1.44 20.98 8.23
N ASN A 9 -1.72 22.28 8.31
CA ASN A 9 -1.68 23.18 7.15
C ASN A 9 -0.44 24.09 7.10
N ASP A 10 0.49 23.96 8.06
CA ASP A 10 1.77 24.68 8.02
C ASP A 10 2.82 23.89 7.22
N PRO A 11 3.23 24.37 6.02
CA PRO A 11 4.19 23.66 5.17
C PRO A 11 5.56 23.48 5.83
N VAL A 12 5.99 24.45 6.66
CA VAL A 12 7.32 24.39 7.30
C VAL A 12 7.36 23.30 8.36
N THR A 13 6.29 23.19 9.16
CA THR A 13 6.17 22.11 10.15
C THR A 13 6.00 20.76 9.46
N GLN A 14 5.19 20.68 8.40
CA GLN A 14 5.02 19.43 7.63
C GLN A 14 6.36 18.94 7.06
N TYR A 15 7.16 19.83 6.47
CA TYR A 15 8.49 19.50 5.94
C TYR A 15 9.42 18.94 7.02
N LYS A 16 9.46 19.56 8.21
CA LYS A 16 10.27 19.06 9.33
C LYS A 16 9.85 17.66 9.78
N LEU A 17 8.55 17.41 9.86
CA LEU A 17 8.02 16.09 10.22
C LEU A 17 8.41 15.03 9.19
N PHE A 18 8.33 15.34 7.90
CA PHE A 18 8.82 14.41 6.87
C PHE A 18 10.32 14.17 6.95
N LEU A 19 11.14 15.17 7.28
CA LEU A 19 12.57 14.96 7.50
C LEU A 19 12.85 14.03 8.71
N GLU A 20 12.07 14.13 9.77
CA GLU A 20 12.17 13.22 10.92
C GLU A 20 11.75 11.79 10.56
N GLN A 21 10.66 11.65 9.79
CA GLN A 21 10.21 10.35 9.28
C GLN A 21 11.22 9.72 8.31
N ALA A 22 11.84 10.52 7.42
CA ALA A 22 12.88 10.04 6.52
C ALA A 22 14.13 9.54 7.27
N LYS A 23 14.48 10.20 8.40
CA LYS A 23 15.54 9.73 9.30
C LYS A 23 15.16 8.43 9.98
N ALA A 24 13.92 8.28 10.44
CA ALA A 24 13.42 7.04 11.03
C ALA A 24 13.43 5.88 10.01
N GLY A 25 13.01 6.15 8.77
CA GLY A 25 13.08 5.18 7.67
C GLY A 25 14.52 4.76 7.36
N SER A 26 15.45 5.71 7.32
CA SER A 26 16.88 5.42 7.14
C SER A 26 17.48 4.62 8.32
N ALA A 27 16.87 4.70 9.50
CA ALA A 27 17.24 3.93 10.68
C ALA A 27 16.60 2.52 10.72
N GLY A 28 15.82 2.14 9.69
CA GLY A 28 15.26 0.80 9.53
C GLY A 28 13.76 0.68 9.82
N ASP A 29 13.05 1.79 9.99
CA ASP A 29 11.59 1.77 10.14
C ASP A 29 10.89 1.64 8.76
N ASN A 30 10.35 0.47 8.46
CA ASN A 30 9.65 0.20 7.20
C ASN A 30 8.23 0.83 7.13
N GLU A 31 7.70 1.33 8.25
CA GLU A 31 6.40 2.00 8.30
C GLU A 31 6.53 3.53 8.24
N ALA A 32 7.76 4.05 8.24
CA ALA A 32 8.03 5.48 8.14
C ALA A 32 7.53 6.07 6.81
N MET A 33 7.05 7.29 6.88
CA MET A 33 6.56 8.01 5.70
C MET A 33 7.71 8.45 4.80
N VAL A 34 7.50 8.38 3.49
CA VAL A 34 8.44 8.89 2.49
C VAL A 34 8.29 10.40 2.35
N MET A 35 9.39 11.09 2.04
CA MET A 35 9.38 12.52 1.72
C MET A 35 8.54 12.78 0.46
N ASP A 36 7.57 13.69 0.54
CA ASP A 36 6.80 14.18 -0.61
C ASP A 36 6.89 15.71 -0.71
N ASP A 37 7.86 16.17 -1.49
CA ASP A 37 8.09 17.60 -1.73
C ASP A 37 6.93 18.25 -2.51
N SER A 38 6.21 17.47 -3.33
CA SER A 38 5.08 17.98 -4.10
C SER A 38 3.87 18.28 -3.21
N PHE A 39 3.65 17.46 -2.18
CA PHE A 39 2.65 17.70 -1.15
C PHE A 39 2.98 18.95 -0.32
N VAL A 40 4.26 19.13 0.07
CA VAL A 40 4.68 20.35 0.79
C VAL A 40 4.48 21.59 -0.07
N THR A 41 4.86 21.53 -1.35
CA THR A 41 4.63 22.63 -2.32
C THR A 41 3.14 22.96 -2.43
N ALA A 42 2.26 21.95 -2.44
CA ALA A 42 0.82 22.17 -2.45
C ALA A 42 0.32 22.89 -1.18
N LEU A 43 0.89 22.59 0.00
CA LEU A 43 0.58 23.30 1.24
C LEU A 43 1.04 24.76 1.21
N GLU A 44 2.16 25.06 0.55
CA GLU A 44 2.67 26.43 0.37
C GLU A 44 1.74 27.30 -0.50
N HIS A 45 0.99 26.68 -1.44
CA HIS A 45 -0.07 27.37 -2.17
C HIS A 45 -1.28 27.74 -1.30
N GLY A 46 -1.37 27.19 -0.09
CA GLY A 46 -2.34 27.56 0.93
C GLY A 46 -3.46 26.54 1.09
N LEU A 47 -3.32 25.67 2.09
CA LEU A 47 -4.41 24.81 2.56
C LEU A 47 -5.25 25.58 3.62
N PRO A 48 -6.56 25.78 3.41
CA PRO A 48 -7.45 26.34 4.42
C PRO A 48 -7.45 25.48 5.70
N PRO A 49 -7.94 25.99 6.84
CA PRO A 49 -8.12 25.16 8.03
C PRO A 49 -9.12 24.03 7.73
N THR A 50 -8.60 22.80 7.64
CA THR A 50 -9.34 21.59 7.25
C THR A 50 -9.29 20.53 8.35
N GLY A 51 -10.29 19.65 8.36
CA GLY A 51 -10.32 18.46 9.22
C GLY A 51 -10.37 17.19 8.38
N GLY A 52 -9.54 16.21 8.74
CA GLY A 52 -9.48 14.89 8.14
C GLY A 52 -10.30 13.87 8.91
N PHE A 53 -10.89 12.91 8.20
CA PHE A 53 -11.61 11.79 8.78
C PHE A 53 -11.40 10.53 7.94
N GLY A 54 -11.02 9.44 8.60
CA GLY A 54 -10.89 8.11 8.01
C GLY A 54 -11.68 7.08 8.82
N LEU A 55 -12.45 6.26 8.14
CA LEU A 55 -13.26 5.18 8.72
C LEU A 55 -12.91 3.85 8.06
N GLY A 56 -12.60 2.84 8.88
CA GLY A 56 -12.44 1.47 8.38
C GLY A 56 -13.79 0.80 8.13
N VAL A 57 -14.22 0.72 6.86
CA VAL A 57 -15.51 0.13 6.47
C VAL A 57 -15.60 -1.33 6.88
N ASP A 58 -14.57 -2.14 6.64
CA ASP A 58 -14.57 -3.57 7.00
C ASP A 58 -14.73 -3.77 8.51
N ARG A 59 -14.05 -2.93 9.31
CA ARG A 59 -14.16 -2.97 10.78
C ARG A 59 -15.53 -2.53 11.26
N LEU A 60 -16.14 -1.55 10.59
CA LEU A 60 -17.53 -1.16 10.88
C LEU A 60 -18.49 -2.30 10.56
N THR A 61 -18.37 -2.93 9.38
CA THR A 61 -19.26 -4.04 9.00
C THR A 61 -19.06 -5.27 9.88
N MET A 62 -17.82 -5.56 10.32
CA MET A 62 -17.54 -6.62 11.29
C MET A 62 -18.31 -6.41 12.59
N PHE A 63 -18.29 -5.18 13.10
CA PHE A 63 -19.03 -4.83 14.31
C PHE A 63 -20.54 -4.96 14.12
N LEU A 64 -21.08 -4.42 13.02
CA LEU A 64 -22.52 -4.46 12.72
C LEU A 64 -23.05 -5.87 12.48
N SER A 65 -22.20 -6.78 12.00
CA SER A 65 -22.55 -8.19 11.72
C SER A 65 -22.11 -9.16 12.82
N ASN A 66 -21.59 -8.64 13.95
CA ASN A 66 -21.07 -9.43 15.08
C ASN A 66 -20.04 -10.49 14.65
N LYS A 67 -19.12 -10.11 13.75
CA LYS A 67 -18.05 -10.97 13.24
C LYS A 67 -16.71 -10.57 13.83
N ASN A 68 -15.98 -11.56 14.36
CA ASN A 68 -14.67 -11.35 14.97
C ASN A 68 -13.51 -11.45 13.96
N ASN A 69 -13.79 -11.89 12.72
CA ASN A 69 -12.79 -12.04 11.66
C ASN A 69 -13.16 -11.24 10.41
N ILE A 70 -12.21 -10.47 9.87
CA ILE A 70 -12.40 -9.63 8.68
C ILE A 70 -12.74 -10.45 7.42
N LYS A 71 -12.31 -11.72 7.37
CA LYS A 71 -12.60 -12.62 6.25
C LYS A 71 -14.09 -12.92 6.09
N GLU A 72 -14.90 -12.73 7.13
CA GLU A 72 -16.35 -12.95 7.07
C GLU A 72 -17.13 -11.79 6.45
N VAL A 73 -16.50 -10.61 6.30
CA VAL A 73 -17.13 -9.43 5.69
C VAL A 73 -16.57 -9.09 4.30
N LEU A 74 -15.56 -9.84 3.85
CA LEU A 74 -14.97 -9.72 2.51
C LEU A 74 -15.49 -10.86 1.62
N LEU A 75 -16.01 -10.55 0.43
CA LEU A 75 -16.51 -11.57 -0.50
C LEU A 75 -15.40 -12.53 -0.95
N PHE A 76 -14.21 -11.99 -1.22
CA PHE A 76 -13.03 -12.74 -1.64
C PHE A 76 -11.81 -12.27 -0.84
N PRO A 77 -11.59 -12.79 0.38
CA PRO A 77 -10.45 -12.38 1.19
C PRO A 77 -9.14 -12.88 0.57
N ALA A 78 -8.04 -12.15 0.82
CA ALA A 78 -6.71 -12.62 0.46
C ALA A 78 -6.39 -13.90 1.25
N MET A 79 -6.18 -14.99 0.52
CA MET A 79 -5.82 -16.30 1.06
C MET A 79 -4.43 -16.68 0.59
N LYS A 80 -3.67 -17.37 1.46
CA LYS A 80 -2.44 -18.02 1.04
C LYS A 80 -2.81 -19.06 -0.03
N PRO A 81 -2.12 -19.11 -1.19
CA PRO A 81 -2.36 -20.14 -2.18
C PRO A 81 -2.18 -21.54 -1.57
N THR A 82 -2.96 -22.50 -2.04
CA THR A 82 -2.77 -23.92 -1.71
C THR A 82 -1.48 -24.45 -2.35
N ASP A 83 -0.92 -25.53 -1.81
CA ASP A 83 0.31 -26.13 -2.34
C ASP A 83 0.14 -26.57 -3.81
N GLU A 84 -1.06 -27.03 -4.19
CA GLU A 84 -1.42 -27.37 -5.57
C GLU A 84 -1.41 -26.13 -6.48
N GLN A 85 -1.95 -24.99 -6.02
CA GLN A 85 -1.90 -23.73 -6.75
C GLN A 85 -0.47 -23.19 -6.87
N LEU A 86 0.36 -23.33 -5.83
CA LEU A 86 1.78 -22.95 -5.88
C LEU A 86 2.53 -23.82 -6.90
N ALA A 87 2.29 -25.13 -6.92
CA ALA A 87 2.87 -26.03 -7.91
C ALA A 87 2.48 -25.64 -9.34
N LEU A 88 1.21 -25.34 -9.59
CA LEU A 88 0.72 -24.88 -10.90
C LEU A 88 1.34 -23.54 -11.32
N THR A 89 1.52 -22.60 -10.38
CA THR A 89 2.14 -21.29 -10.66
C THR A 89 3.62 -21.42 -10.99
N ASN A 90 4.34 -22.31 -10.29
CA ASN A 90 5.75 -22.61 -10.54
C ASN A 90 5.97 -23.28 -11.89
N HIS A 91 5.10 -24.21 -12.31
CA HIS A 91 5.16 -24.83 -13.63
C HIS A 91 4.86 -23.85 -14.79
N HIS A 92 4.01 -22.85 -14.56
CA HIS A 92 3.73 -21.81 -15.56
C HIS A 92 4.88 -20.82 -15.75
N SER A 93 5.69 -20.61 -14.71
CA SER A 93 6.92 -19.79 -14.77
C SER A 93 8.00 -20.46 -15.63
N THR A 94 8.19 -21.78 -15.47
CA THR A 94 9.17 -22.55 -16.28
C THR A 94 8.76 -22.70 -17.74
N ALA A 95 7.45 -22.80 -18.04
CA ALA A 95 6.98 -22.87 -19.42
C ALA A 95 7.14 -21.55 -20.19
N LYS A 96 7.08 -20.38 -19.51
CA LYS A 96 7.32 -19.08 -20.14
C LYS A 96 8.80 -18.80 -20.41
N SER A 97 9.72 -19.31 -19.59
CA SER A 97 11.16 -19.19 -19.87
C SER A 97 11.57 -20.00 -21.10
N ASP A 98 10.98 -21.18 -21.31
CA ASP A 98 11.32 -22.03 -22.44
C ASP A 98 10.80 -21.47 -23.77
N VAL A 99 9.63 -20.80 -23.78
CA VAL A 99 9.09 -20.16 -25.00
C VAL A 99 9.88 -18.92 -25.41
N ALA A 100 10.39 -18.13 -24.45
CA ALA A 100 11.19 -16.93 -24.75
C ALA A 100 12.54 -17.29 -25.40
N VAL A 101 13.18 -18.38 -24.94
CA VAL A 101 14.45 -18.85 -25.51
C VAL A 101 14.28 -19.38 -26.94
N VAL A 102 13.14 -20.00 -27.28
CA VAL A 102 12.90 -20.51 -28.63
C VAL A 102 12.68 -19.38 -29.63
N SER A 103 12.02 -18.28 -29.23
CA SER A 103 11.80 -17.12 -30.12
C SER A 103 13.06 -16.31 -30.45
N GLU A 104 14.12 -16.38 -29.62
CA GLU A 104 15.37 -15.64 -29.86
C GLU A 104 16.37 -16.39 -30.77
N VAL A 105 16.10 -17.66 -31.08
CA VAL A 105 16.98 -18.50 -31.92
C VAL A 105 16.53 -18.52 -33.39
N GLU A 106 15.26 -18.23 -33.70
CA GLU A 106 14.74 -18.25 -35.09
C GLU A 106 15.06 -17.00 -35.94
N ASP A 107 15.59 -15.93 -35.35
CA ASP A 107 15.92 -14.66 -36.06
C ASP A 107 17.40 -14.56 -36.51
N LYS A 108 18.14 -15.67 -36.63
CA LYS A 108 19.58 -15.69 -36.96
C LYS A 108 20.04 -16.58 -38.13
N GLU A 109 19.18 -16.84 -39.11
CA GLU A 109 19.60 -17.35 -40.43
C GLU A 109 19.45 -16.32 -41.56
#